data_AF-A0A067RHP4-F1
#
_entry.id   AF-A0A067RHP4-F1
#
_cell.length_a   1.000
_cell.length_b   1.000
_cell.length_c   1.000
_cell.angle_alpha   90.00
_cell.angle_beta   90.00
_cell.angle_gamma   90.00
#
_symmetry.space_group_name_H-M   'P 1'
#
loop_
_entity.id
_entity.type
_entity.pdbx_description
1 polymer ?
#
loop_
_entity_poly.entity_id
_entity_poly.type
_entity_poly.pdbx_seq_one_letter_code
_entity_poly.pdbx_strand_id
1 'polypeptide(L)'
;MFRRVSIPVVRKSISYSAVTQVRAYHPPADHKPPTMDELPIPEGSWQSQYDSNQRKYNLHLIGGVTILTLTLGFIAQSGVIDFNYSTPTLTNEEISQK
;
A
#
# COMPACT_ATOMS: atom_id res chain seq x y z
N MET A 1 -43.23 -24.95 -14.04
CA MET A 1 -43.61 -26.04 -13.13
C MET A 1 -43.80 -25.44 -11.74
N PHE A 2 -45.04 -25.13 -11.41
CA PHE A 2 -45.43 -24.46 -10.17
C PHE A 2 -45.17 -25.36 -8.96
N ARG A 3 -44.50 -24.85 -7.90
CA ARG A 3 -44.68 -25.40 -6.56
C ARG A 3 -44.60 -24.31 -5.49
N ARG A 4 -45.71 -24.28 -4.75
CA ARG A 4 -46.07 -23.40 -3.65
C ARG A 4 -45.10 -23.53 -2.48
N VAL A 5 -44.75 -22.41 -1.86
CA VAL A 5 -44.68 -22.32 -0.40
C VAL A 5 -45.33 -21.00 0.02
N SER A 6 -46.59 -21.10 0.44
CA SER A 6 -47.28 -20.08 1.21
C SER A 6 -46.67 -20.04 2.61
N ILE A 7 -45.87 -19.02 2.90
CA ILE A 7 -45.44 -18.74 4.27
C ILE A 7 -46.52 -17.84 4.89
N PRO A 8 -47.10 -18.21 6.05
CA PRO A 8 -48.14 -17.43 6.68
C PRO A 8 -47.61 -16.06 7.12
N VAL A 9 -48.36 -15.03 6.76
CA VAL A 9 -48.23 -13.67 7.25
C VAL A 9 -48.52 -13.68 8.75
N VAL A 10 -47.48 -13.90 9.55
CA VAL A 10 -47.52 -13.62 10.99
C VAL A 10 -46.60 -12.43 11.24
N ARG A 11 -47.09 -11.24 10.87
CA ARG A 11 -46.55 -10.01 11.46
C ARG A 11 -47.00 -10.02 12.92
N LYS A 12 -46.14 -10.50 13.82
CA LYS A 12 -46.24 -10.11 15.22
C LYS A 12 -46.09 -8.59 15.24
N SER A 13 -47.20 -7.87 15.38
CA SER A 13 -47.19 -6.48 15.79
C SER A 13 -46.71 -6.45 17.24
N ILE A 14 -45.41 -6.63 17.45
CA ILE A 14 -44.77 -6.14 18.66
C ILE A 14 -44.82 -4.63 18.48
N SER A 15 -45.78 -4.02 19.15
CA SER A 15 -45.81 -2.59 19.42
C SER A 15 -44.55 -2.25 20.18
N TYR A 16 -43.45 -1.96 19.46
CA TYR A 16 -42.31 -1.24 20.04
C TYR A 16 -42.74 0.21 20.25
N SER A 17 -43.75 0.43 21.09
CA SER A 17 -43.94 1.73 21.74
C SER A 17 -42.79 1.89 22.71
N ALA A 18 -41.68 2.42 22.19
CA ALA A 18 -40.56 3.07 22.88
C ALA A 18 -39.19 2.70 22.30
N VAL A 19 -38.97 2.96 21.00
CA VAL A 19 -37.63 3.43 20.57
C VAL A 19 -37.81 4.66 19.68
N THR A 20 -38.46 5.68 20.21
CA THR A 20 -38.29 7.05 19.71
C THR A 20 -37.47 7.81 20.74
N GLN A 21 -36.28 7.29 20.98
CA GLN A 21 -35.16 8.11 21.47
C GLN A 21 -34.12 8.07 20.36
N VAL A 22 -34.50 8.54 19.17
CA VAL A 22 -33.50 9.05 18.25
C VAL A 22 -32.92 10.23 19.00
N ARG A 23 -31.75 10.06 19.63
CA ARG A 23 -30.95 11.18 20.09
C ARG A 23 -30.58 11.93 18.82
N ALA A 24 -31.44 12.84 18.38
CA ALA A 24 -31.05 13.86 17.45
C ALA A 24 -29.89 14.57 18.13
N TYR A 25 -28.73 14.54 17.49
CA TYR A 25 -27.61 15.37 17.90
C TYR A 25 -28.16 16.80 17.92
N HIS A 26 -28.22 17.41 19.11
CA HIS A 26 -28.52 18.82 19.24
C HIS A 26 -27.17 19.51 19.14
N PRO A 27 -26.82 20.03 17.96
CA PRO A 27 -25.61 20.82 17.86
C PRO A 27 -25.63 21.92 18.93
N PRO A 28 -24.50 22.21 19.57
CA PRO A 28 -24.35 23.39 20.42
C PRO A 28 -24.88 24.63 19.69
N ALA A 29 -25.33 25.65 20.43
CA ALA A 29 -25.84 26.90 19.84
C ALA A 29 -24.84 27.55 18.84
N ASP A 30 -23.55 27.27 19.01
CA ASP A 30 -22.45 27.77 18.17
C ASP A 30 -22.00 26.79 17.06
N HIS A 31 -22.77 25.76 16.75
CA HIS A 31 -22.44 24.83 15.68
C HIS A 31 -22.64 25.49 14.32
N LYS A 32 -21.53 25.81 13.65
CA LYS A 32 -21.52 26.16 12.25
C LYS A 32 -21.52 24.87 11.41
N PRO A 33 -22.51 24.65 10.52
CA PRO A 33 -22.47 23.51 9.61
C PRO A 33 -21.28 23.66 8.65
N PRO A 34 -20.58 22.56 8.31
CA PRO A 34 -19.45 22.64 7.39
C PRO A 34 -19.92 23.15 6.03
N THR A 35 -19.35 24.26 5.57
CA THR A 35 -19.61 24.82 4.23
C THR A 35 -18.43 24.57 3.31
N MET A 36 -18.66 24.57 2.00
CA MET A 36 -17.58 24.43 1.00
C MET A 36 -16.54 25.56 1.09
N ASP A 37 -16.88 26.69 1.73
CA ASP A 37 -15.97 27.80 1.98
C ASP A 37 -14.90 27.48 3.03
N GLU A 38 -15.07 26.41 3.81
CA GLU A 38 -14.09 25.93 4.79
C GLU A 38 -13.05 24.99 4.18
N LEU A 39 -13.20 24.64 2.90
CA LEU A 39 -12.22 23.81 2.22
C LEU A 39 -10.91 24.59 2.02
N PRO A 40 -9.76 23.94 2.21
CA PRO A 40 -8.49 24.56 1.87
C PRO A 40 -8.47 24.87 0.38
N ILE A 41 -8.28 26.15 0.06
CA ILE A 41 -8.02 26.57 -1.31
C ILE A 41 -6.59 26.08 -1.63
N PRO A 42 -6.35 25.40 -2.76
CA PRO A 42 -5.00 25.03 -3.13
C PRO A 42 -4.17 26.31 -3.31
N GLU A 43 -3.22 26.51 -2.40
CA GLU A 43 -2.32 27.66 -2.43
C GLU A 43 -0.95 27.28 -3.02
N GLY A 44 -0.37 28.18 -3.81
CA GLY A 44 0.96 28.03 -4.40
C GLY A 44 0.98 27.48 -5.83
N SER A 45 2.18 27.50 -6.45
CA SER A 45 2.35 26.97 -7.81
C SER A 45 2.61 25.47 -7.77
N TRP A 46 1.84 24.73 -8.55
CA TRP A 46 2.04 23.28 -8.74
C TRP A 46 3.48 22.99 -9.22
N GLN A 47 4.04 23.87 -10.04
CA GLN A 47 5.38 23.79 -10.60
C GLN A 47 6.45 23.75 -9.50
N SER A 48 6.37 24.65 -8.51
CA SER A 48 7.35 24.70 -7.42
C SER A 48 7.33 23.42 -6.59
N GLN A 49 6.14 22.87 -6.33
CA GLN A 49 6.01 21.62 -5.59
C GLN A 49 6.54 20.43 -6.40
N TYR A 50 6.26 20.40 -7.70
CA TYR A 50 6.75 19.40 -8.63
C TYR A 50 8.28 19.40 -8.69
N ASP A 51 8.90 20.56 -8.89
CA ASP A 51 10.35 20.70 -8.99
C ASP A 51 11.06 20.29 -7.69
N SER A 52 10.48 20.65 -6.54
CA SER A 52 10.97 20.19 -5.23
C SER A 52 10.91 18.68 -5.09
N ASN A 53 9.80 18.05 -5.48
CA ASN A 53 9.65 16.60 -5.43
C ASN A 53 10.60 15.90 -6.39
N GLN A 54 10.78 16.44 -7.59
CA GLN A 54 11.70 15.90 -8.60
C GLN A 54 13.15 15.91 -8.09
N ARG A 55 13.57 16.98 -7.41
CA ARG A 55 14.89 17.04 -6.76
C ARG A 55 15.06 15.94 -5.71
N LYS A 56 14.04 15.69 -4.89
CA LYS A 56 14.07 14.64 -3.86
C LYS A 56 14.19 13.25 -4.50
N TYR A 57 13.41 12.96 -5.54
CA TYR A 57 13.45 11.67 -6.21
C TYR A 57 14.76 11.44 -6.94
N ASN A 58 15.31 12.45 -7.61
CA ASN A 58 16.63 12.35 -8.24
C ASN A 58 17.73 12.08 -7.21
N LEU A 59 17.64 12.68 -6.01
CA LEU A 59 18.59 12.41 -4.93
C LEU A 59 18.48 10.96 -4.43
N HIS A 60 17.27 10.44 -4.25
CA HIS A 60 17.06 9.04 -3.90
C HIS A 60 17.56 8.09 -4.99
N LEU A 61 17.32 8.43 -6.27
CA LEU A 61 17.78 7.64 -7.40
C LEU A 61 19.30 7.55 -7.42
N ILE A 62 20.00 8.69 -7.32
CA ILE A 62 21.46 8.72 -7.30
C ILE A 62 21.99 7.94 -6.09
N GLY A 63 21.46 8.21 -4.89
CA GLY A 63 21.89 7.52 -3.68
C GLY A 63 21.69 6.00 -3.75
N GLY A 64 20.53 5.55 -4.25
CA GLY A 64 20.23 4.14 -4.43
C GLY A 64 21.14 3.46 -5.45
N VAL A 65 21.36 4.09 -6.61
CA VAL A 65 22.27 3.56 -7.64
C VAL A 65 23.70 3.49 -7.12
N THR A 66 24.20 4.52 -6.45
CA THR A 66 25.55 4.52 -5.88
C THR A 66 25.75 3.39 -4.86
N ILE A 67 24.83 3.21 -3.92
CA ILE A 67 24.91 2.15 -2.92
C ILE A 67 24.87 0.77 -3.60
N LEU A 68 24.00 0.59 -4.58
CA LEU A 68 23.88 -0.67 -5.30
C LEU A 68 25.16 -1.01 -6.08
N THR A 69 25.73 -0.04 -6.80
CA THR A 69 26.99 -0.24 -7.53
C THR A 69 28.15 -0.57 -6.59
N LEU A 70 28.26 0.12 -5.46
CA LEU A 70 29.29 -0.17 -4.45
C LEU A 70 29.12 -1.57 -3.86
N THR A 71 27.88 -1.95 -3.54
CA THR A 71 27.58 -3.26 -2.97
C THR A 71 27.93 -4.39 -3.95
N LEU A 72 27.51 -4.27 -5.21
CA LEU A 72 27.83 -5.26 -6.24
C LEU A 72 29.33 -5.33 -6.53
N GLY A 73 30.02 -4.18 -6.60
CA GLY A 73 31.47 -4.12 -6.78
C GLY A 73 32.22 -4.76 -5.62
N PHE A 74 31.78 -4.51 -4.39
CA PHE A 74 32.35 -5.15 -3.21
C PHE A 74 32.16 -6.67 -3.23
N ILE A 75 30.95 -7.15 -3.53
CA ILE A 75 30.65 -8.59 -3.63
C ILE A 75 31.56 -9.24 -4.69
N ALA A 76 31.64 -8.65 -5.88
CA ALA A 76 32.43 -9.16 -6.99
C ALA A 76 33.93 -9.28 -6.64
N GLN A 77 34.48 -8.32 -5.88
CA GLN A 77 35.90 -8.33 -5.50
C GLN A 77 36.20 -9.18 -4.25
N SER A 78 35.25 -9.27 -3.32
CA SER A 78 35.48 -9.87 -2.01
C SER A 78 35.63 -11.40 -2.02
N GLY A 79 35.13 -12.09 -3.06
CA GLY A 79 35.13 -13.55 -3.13
C GLY A 79 34.26 -14.23 -2.06
N VAL A 80 33.40 -13.48 -1.36
CA VAL A 80 32.50 -14.01 -0.31
C VAL A 80 31.39 -14.89 -0.91
N ILE A 81 31.01 -14.65 -2.16
CA ILE A 81 29.97 -15.40 -2.87
C ILE A 81 30.63 -16.12 -4.06
N ASP A 82 30.55 -17.45 -4.06
CA ASP A 82 30.87 -18.27 -5.22
C ASP A 82 29.62 -18.50 -6.07
N PHE A 83 29.60 -17.88 -7.24
CA PHE A 83 28.49 -17.95 -8.17
C PHE A 83 28.52 -19.20 -9.06
N ASN A 84 29.54 -20.07 -8.96
CA ASN A 84 29.63 -21.33 -9.70
C ASN A 84 29.41 -21.15 -11.22
N TYR A 85 30.09 -20.16 -11.83
CA TYR A 85 29.88 -19.82 -13.24
C TYR A 85 30.38 -20.89 -14.23
N SER A 86 31.17 -21.85 -13.78
CA SER A 86 31.69 -22.95 -14.59
C SER A 86 31.51 -24.28 -13.88
N THR A 87 31.24 -25.33 -14.66
CA THR A 87 31.28 -26.70 -14.13
C THR A 87 32.69 -27.03 -13.62
N PRO A 88 32.82 -27.71 -12.48
CA PRO A 88 34.12 -28.10 -11.95
C PRO A 88 34.82 -29.01 -12.97
N THR A 89 36.12 -28.78 -13.18
CA THR A 89 36.95 -29.66 -13.98
C THR A 89 37.30 -30.89 -13.17
N LEU A 90 37.12 -32.08 -13.75
CA LEU A 90 37.53 -33.34 -13.12
C LEU A 90 39.04 -33.32 -12.86
N THR A 91 39.43 -33.71 -11.65
CA THR A 91 40.84 -33.92 -11.30
C THR A 91 41.41 -35.11 -12.09
N ASN A 92 42.71 -35.08 -12.36
CA ASN A 92 43.40 -36.11 -13.15
C ASN A 92 43.17 -37.54 -12.60
N GLU A 93 42.94 -37.68 -11.30
CA GLU A 93 42.63 -38.96 -10.65
C GLU A 93 41.26 -39.54 -11.08
N GLU A 94 40.25 -38.69 -11.30
CA GLU A 94 38.93 -39.13 -11.75
C GLU A 94 38.90 -39.43 -13.24
N ILE A 95 39.73 -38.74 -14.03
CA ILE A 95 39.91 -39.01 -15.46
C ILE A 95 40.59 -40.37 -15.67
N SER A 96 41.52 -40.76 -14.81
CA SER A 96 42.23 -42.05 -14.90
C SER A 96 41.40 -43.27 -14.49
N GLN A 97 40.24 -43.08 -13.86
CA GLN A 97 39.33 -44.14 -13.40
C GLN A 97 38.24 -44.51 -14.42
N LYS A 98 38.17 -43.79 -15.55
CA LYS A 98 37.14 -43.94 -16.60
C LYS A 98 37.72 -44.60 -17.85
#